data_AF-A0A7C4FFT4-F1
#
_entry.id   AF-A0A7C4FFT4-F1
#
_cell.length_a   1.000
_cell.length_b   1.000
_cell.length_c   1.000
_cell.angle_alpha   90.00
_cell.angle_beta   90.00
_cell.angle_gamma   90.00
#
_symmetry.space_group_name_H-M   'P 1'
#
loop_
_entity.id
_entity.type
_entity.pdbx_description
1 polymer ?
#
loop_
_entity_poly.entity_id
_entity_poly.type
_entity_poly.pdbx_seq_one_letter_code
_entity_poly.pdbx_strand_id
1 'polypeptide(L)'
;MLRGTGTLPMKLGIARLSSFTLALLILATALLNSASIHAYAIKSTVYIYIDVDGVVHVNLSYRLSQGLNDVELPTQPIITSINVEVDGRELPIAYNHITNSVVIISEAEATCIVSFIANATINENRLALNLSGKYMYRLILSPNIILLTLPNNITDIGAIGDLYYIDFDEGKDVQLLYIVKPRISETTAPSKPPTANVSLPLQVVIVALGVGTAGVSAFFLLKVIKRRSEEESEVLSELDIAILKSVEKKGGAALQSELQRDLHSVPRTTLWRHVRKLEKLGYVRIEKVGQQNRVVLVKKLR
;
A
#
# COMPACT_ATOMS: atom_id res chain seq x y z
N MET A 1 -8.34 -88.25 25.49
CA MET A 1 -8.67 -87.43 24.32
C MET A 1 -8.78 -85.98 24.76
N LEU A 2 -7.84 -85.12 24.36
CA LEU A 2 -8.11 -83.81 23.73
C LEU A 2 -6.79 -83.08 23.53
N ARG A 3 -6.60 -82.66 22.28
CA ARG A 3 -5.42 -82.09 21.64
C ARG A 3 -5.83 -80.66 21.25
N GLY A 4 -4.99 -79.66 21.47
CA GLY A 4 -5.23 -78.28 21.03
C GLY A 4 -4.18 -77.33 21.59
N THR A 5 -2.98 -77.26 21.00
CA THR A 5 -2.53 -76.37 19.90
C THR A 5 -2.17 -74.96 20.37
N GLY A 6 -0.88 -74.63 20.17
CA GLY A 6 -0.21 -73.46 20.70
C GLY A 6 -0.56 -72.14 20.02
N THR A 7 -0.44 -71.10 20.81
CA THR A 7 -0.39 -69.69 20.40
C THR A 7 1.05 -69.34 19.99
N LEU A 8 1.26 -68.87 18.75
CA LEU A 8 2.48 -68.20 18.32
C LEU A 8 2.32 -66.68 18.49
N PRO A 9 3.23 -65.97 19.18
CA PRO A 9 3.28 -64.52 19.07
C PRO A 9 4.16 -64.12 17.86
N MET A 10 3.54 -63.38 16.95
CA MET A 10 4.16 -62.69 15.81
C MET A 10 5.12 -61.60 16.34
N LYS A 11 6.44 -61.84 16.29
CA LYS A 11 7.45 -60.80 16.53
C LYS A 11 7.54 -59.89 15.30
N LEU A 12 6.94 -58.71 15.38
CA LEU A 12 7.15 -57.63 14.42
C LEU A 12 8.55 -57.05 14.66
N GLY A 13 9.51 -57.42 13.80
CA GLY A 13 10.88 -56.91 13.85
C GLY A 13 10.92 -55.43 13.47
N ILE A 14 11.16 -54.56 14.44
CA ILE A 14 11.49 -53.16 14.19
C ILE A 14 12.89 -53.14 13.55
N ALA A 15 12.94 -53.01 12.23
CA ALA A 15 14.19 -52.83 11.51
C ALA A 15 14.88 -51.57 12.06
N ARG A 16 16.11 -51.73 12.58
CA ARG A 16 16.95 -50.60 13.00
C ARG A 16 17.31 -49.80 11.75
N LEU A 17 16.65 -48.67 11.51
CA LEU A 17 17.09 -47.70 10.52
C LEU A 17 18.53 -47.29 10.85
N SER A 18 19.46 -47.51 9.91
CA SER A 18 20.86 -47.12 10.12
C SER A 18 20.95 -45.59 10.15
N SER A 19 21.82 -45.06 10.99
CA SER A 19 22.01 -43.60 11.17
C SER A 19 22.27 -42.86 9.85
N PHE A 20 22.79 -43.57 8.84
CA PHE A 20 23.03 -43.06 7.49
C PHE A 20 21.74 -42.77 6.71
N THR A 21 20.73 -43.63 6.84
CA THR A 21 19.41 -43.43 6.20
C THR A 21 18.67 -42.22 6.78
N LEU A 22 18.83 -42.00 8.08
CA LEU A 22 18.20 -40.88 8.78
C LEU A 22 18.87 -39.54 8.42
N ALA A 23 20.20 -39.53 8.28
CA ALA A 23 20.94 -38.36 7.80
C ALA A 23 20.58 -37.98 6.35
N LEU A 24 20.41 -38.97 5.47
CA LEU A 24 20.04 -38.73 4.07
C LEU A 24 18.59 -38.19 3.94
N LEU A 25 17.68 -38.64 4.82
CA LEU A 25 16.32 -38.12 4.91
C LEU A 25 16.28 -36.66 5.42
N ILE A 26 17.11 -36.32 6.41
CA ILE A 26 17.23 -34.94 6.91
C ILE A 26 17.83 -34.03 5.82
N LEU A 27 18.83 -34.49 5.08
CA LEU A 27 19.42 -33.71 3.99
C LEU A 27 18.45 -33.53 2.83
N ALA A 28 17.69 -34.57 2.47
CA ALA A 28 16.66 -34.49 1.43
C ALA A 28 15.54 -33.52 1.83
N THR A 29 15.08 -33.56 3.08
CA THR A 29 14.06 -32.62 3.58
C THR A 29 14.58 -31.18 3.67
N ALA A 30 15.85 -30.96 4.00
CA ALA A 30 16.48 -29.64 3.96
C ALA A 30 16.62 -29.09 2.53
N LEU A 31 16.95 -29.95 1.56
CA LEU A 31 17.00 -29.61 0.13
C LEU A 31 15.60 -29.32 -0.46
N LEU A 32 14.58 -30.08 -0.05
CA LEU A 32 13.18 -29.85 -0.43
C LEU A 32 12.62 -28.55 0.17
N ASN A 33 12.97 -28.22 1.42
CA ASN A 33 12.58 -26.96 2.05
C ASN A 33 13.25 -25.76 1.38
N SER A 34 14.55 -25.84 1.06
CA SER A 34 15.24 -24.75 0.37
C SER A 34 14.74 -24.55 -1.06
N ALA A 35 14.34 -25.61 -1.78
CA ALA A 35 13.70 -25.49 -3.09
C ALA A 35 12.30 -24.85 -3.01
N SER A 36 11.53 -25.15 -1.96
CA SER A 36 10.17 -24.60 -1.75
C SER A 36 10.19 -23.11 -1.38
N ILE A 37 11.26 -22.63 -0.73
CA ILE A 37 11.42 -21.22 -0.36
C ILE A 37 11.79 -20.35 -1.59
N HIS A 38 12.42 -20.93 -2.62
CA HIS A 38 12.78 -20.18 -3.84
C HIS A 38 11.70 -20.15 -4.93
N ALA A 39 10.65 -20.98 -4.82
CA ALA A 39 9.60 -21.08 -5.85
C ALA A 39 8.36 -20.20 -5.58
N TYR A 40 8.30 -19.49 -4.45
CA TYR A 40 7.28 -18.46 -4.25
C TYR A 40 7.74 -17.17 -4.96
N ALA A 41 7.68 -17.18 -6.29
CA ALA A 41 7.78 -15.95 -7.07
C ALA A 41 6.62 -15.05 -6.63
N ILE A 42 6.90 -14.06 -5.78
CA ILE A 42 5.93 -13.05 -5.38
C ILE A 42 5.56 -12.29 -6.65
N LYS A 43 4.41 -12.62 -7.25
CA LYS A 43 3.84 -11.86 -8.37
C LYS A 43 3.70 -10.41 -7.92
N SER A 44 4.23 -9.48 -8.72
CA SER A 44 4.09 -8.06 -8.44
C SER A 44 2.61 -7.68 -8.37
N THR A 45 2.24 -6.87 -7.37
CA THR A 45 0.87 -6.37 -7.23
C THR A 45 0.71 -5.07 -8.02
N VAL A 46 -0.32 -5.01 -8.85
CA VAL A 46 -0.74 -3.84 -9.61
C VAL A 46 -2.03 -3.31 -9.01
N TYR A 47 -2.02 -2.05 -8.62
CA TYR A 47 -3.20 -1.33 -8.14
C TYR A 47 -3.79 -0.53 -9.29
N ILE A 48 -5.06 -0.77 -9.58
CA ILE A 48 -5.81 -0.05 -10.60
C ILE A 48 -6.92 0.71 -9.88
N TYR A 49 -7.02 2.01 -10.10
CA TYR A 49 -8.08 2.85 -9.55
C TYR A 49 -8.83 3.53 -10.68
N ILE A 50 -10.13 3.29 -10.78
CA ILE A 50 -11.01 4.02 -11.70
C ILE A 50 -11.69 5.14 -10.92
N ASP A 51 -11.36 6.38 -11.26
CA ASP A 51 -11.86 7.56 -10.56
C ASP A 51 -13.30 7.92 -10.95
N VAL A 52 -13.82 8.99 -10.35
CA VAL A 52 -15.19 9.46 -10.55
C VAL A 52 -15.47 10.01 -11.94
N ASP A 53 -14.44 10.23 -12.76
CA ASP A 53 -14.56 10.69 -14.14
C ASP A 53 -14.32 9.54 -15.13
N GLY A 54 -14.02 8.34 -14.62
CA GLY A 54 -13.75 7.16 -15.42
C GLY A 54 -12.30 7.06 -15.88
N VAL A 55 -11.38 7.87 -15.36
CA VAL A 55 -9.96 7.78 -15.69
C VAL A 55 -9.33 6.66 -14.87
N VAL A 56 -8.50 5.85 -15.53
CA VAL A 56 -7.85 4.69 -14.93
C VAL A 56 -6.43 5.04 -14.51
N HIS A 57 -6.18 5.05 -13.21
CA HIS A 57 -4.86 5.25 -12.61
C HIS A 57 -4.25 3.89 -12.27
N VAL A 58 -3.00 3.67 -12.65
CA VAL A 58 -2.28 2.41 -12.42
C VAL A 58 -1.05 2.67 -11.59
N ASN A 59 -0.83 1.85 -10.55
CA ASN A 59 0.38 1.84 -9.74
C ASN A 59 0.94 0.41 -9.68
N LEU A 60 2.15 0.24 -10.20
CA LEU A 60 2.90 -1.02 -10.18
C LEU A 60 4.10 -0.86 -9.23
N SER A 61 4.18 -1.73 -8.23
CA SER A 61 5.38 -1.86 -7.41
C SER A 61 6.32 -2.87 -8.07
N TYR A 62 7.55 -2.46 -8.38
CA TYR A 62 8.53 -3.32 -9.04
C TYR A 62 9.87 -3.31 -8.31
N ARG A 63 10.53 -4.47 -8.23
CA ARG A 63 11.86 -4.59 -7.61
C ARG A 63 12.93 -4.40 -8.67
N LEU A 64 13.66 -3.31 -8.56
CA LEU A 64 14.81 -2.99 -9.42
C LEU A 64 16.04 -3.74 -8.94
N SER A 65 16.78 -4.28 -9.89
CA SER A 65 18.16 -4.73 -9.74
C SER A 65 19.11 -3.59 -10.08
N GLN A 66 20.36 -3.65 -9.59
CA GLN A 66 21.40 -2.73 -10.04
C GLN A 66 21.62 -2.86 -11.55
N GLY A 67 21.66 -1.74 -12.26
CA GLY A 67 21.83 -1.66 -13.71
C GLY A 67 20.54 -1.33 -14.46
N LEU A 68 20.39 -1.90 -15.66
CA LEU A 68 19.27 -1.65 -16.56
C LEU A 68 18.14 -2.64 -16.27
N ASN A 69 16.95 -2.12 -16.00
CA ASN A 69 15.75 -2.89 -15.71
C ASN A 69 14.71 -2.61 -16.80
N ASP A 70 14.13 -3.67 -17.35
CA ASP A 70 13.03 -3.59 -18.30
C ASP A 70 11.74 -4.03 -17.60
N VAL A 71 10.81 -3.10 -17.42
CA VAL A 71 9.58 -3.31 -16.64
C VAL A 71 8.38 -3.32 -17.59
N GLU A 72 7.83 -4.50 -17.84
CA GLU A 72 6.62 -4.67 -18.66
C GLU A 72 5.40 -4.05 -17.96
N LEU A 73 4.67 -3.18 -18.65
CA LEU A 73 3.49 -2.54 -18.08
C LEU A 73 2.26 -3.44 -18.24
N PRO A 74 1.35 -3.46 -17.24
CA PRO A 74 0.15 -4.30 -17.28
C PRO A 74 -0.91 -3.83 -18.29
N THR A 75 -0.78 -2.63 -18.83
CA THR A 75 -1.69 -2.06 -19.83
C THR A 75 -0.98 -0.94 -20.58
N GLN A 76 -1.54 -0.48 -21.69
CA GLN A 76 -0.97 0.63 -22.45
C GLN A 76 -1.12 1.94 -21.66
N PRO A 77 -0.04 2.69 -21.42
CA PRO A 77 -0.10 3.98 -20.73
C PRO A 77 -0.42 5.14 -21.70
N ILE A 78 -0.96 6.22 -21.16
CA ILE A 78 -0.80 7.55 -21.76
C ILE A 78 0.64 8.00 -21.46
N ILE A 79 1.48 8.06 -22.48
CA ILE A 79 2.95 8.19 -22.33
C ILE A 79 3.37 9.39 -21.47
N THR A 80 2.69 10.53 -21.61
CA THR A 80 2.98 11.77 -20.85
C THR A 80 2.63 11.67 -19.37
N SER A 81 1.93 10.62 -18.93
CA SER A 81 1.54 10.40 -17.54
C SER A 81 2.44 9.42 -16.80
N ILE A 82 3.38 8.77 -17.48
CA ILE A 82 4.26 7.78 -16.85
C ILE A 82 5.22 8.49 -15.91
N ASN A 83 5.21 8.08 -14.65
CA ASN A 83 6.14 8.50 -13.63
C ASN A 83 6.73 7.29 -12.90
N VAL A 84 8.04 7.32 -12.65
CA VAL A 84 8.74 6.27 -11.91
C VAL A 84 9.44 6.89 -10.72
N GLU A 85 9.07 6.42 -9.54
CA GLU A 85 9.58 6.95 -8.27
C GLU A 85 10.33 5.87 -7.49
N VAL A 86 11.47 6.23 -6.91
CA VAL A 86 12.19 5.44 -5.90
C VAL A 86 12.42 6.34 -4.68
N ASP A 87 11.95 5.91 -3.52
CA ASP A 87 12.14 6.61 -2.23
C ASP A 87 11.78 8.13 -2.26
N GLY A 88 10.71 8.55 -2.95
CA GLY A 88 10.36 9.97 -3.05
C GLY A 88 10.97 10.72 -4.22
N ARG A 89 11.78 10.05 -5.06
CA ARG A 89 12.53 10.69 -6.16
C ARG A 89 12.15 10.11 -7.51
N GLU A 90 11.82 11.00 -8.44
CA GLU A 90 11.55 10.62 -9.82
C GLU A 90 12.84 10.21 -10.54
N LEU A 91 12.77 9.12 -11.29
CA LEU A 91 13.85 8.61 -12.12
C LEU A 91 13.58 8.91 -13.61
N PRO A 92 14.64 9.20 -14.39
CA PRO A 92 14.50 9.26 -15.84
C PRO A 92 14.17 7.87 -16.39
N ILE A 93 13.34 7.85 -17.43
CA ILE A 93 12.87 6.61 -18.07
C ILE A 93 12.97 6.68 -19.58
N ALA A 94 13.01 5.51 -20.21
CA ALA A 94 12.72 5.34 -21.63
C ALA A 94 11.55 4.36 -21.81
N TYR A 95 10.56 4.72 -22.63
CA TYR A 95 9.40 3.87 -22.90
C TYR A 95 9.58 3.14 -24.24
N ASN A 96 9.35 1.83 -24.23
CA ASN A 96 9.34 0.99 -25.43
C ASN A 96 7.90 0.66 -25.82
N HIS A 97 7.43 1.27 -26.90
CA HIS A 97 6.07 1.09 -27.42
C HIS A 97 5.81 -0.31 -28.01
N ILE A 98 6.87 -1.04 -28.40
CA ILE A 98 6.74 -2.37 -29.04
C ILE A 98 6.47 -3.43 -27.98
N THR A 99 7.20 -3.39 -26.86
CA THR A 99 7.09 -4.34 -25.76
C THR A 99 6.15 -3.85 -24.65
N ASN A 100 5.62 -2.63 -24.75
CA ASN A 100 4.88 -1.95 -23.70
C ASN A 100 5.62 -1.95 -22.35
N SER A 101 6.90 -1.60 -22.38
CA SER A 101 7.77 -1.66 -21.19
C SER A 101 8.50 -0.34 -20.94
N VAL A 102 8.87 -0.12 -19.68
CA VAL A 102 9.65 1.04 -19.24
C VAL A 102 11.04 0.58 -18.83
N VAL A 103 12.04 1.17 -19.47
CA VAL A 103 13.44 0.95 -19.14
C VAL A 103 13.87 1.94 -18.06
N ILE A 104 14.36 1.41 -16.95
CA ILE A 104 14.76 2.15 -15.76
C ILE A 104 16.21 1.78 -15.42
N ILE A 105 17.05 2.80 -15.20
CA ILE A 105 18.43 2.61 -14.75
C ILE A 105 18.47 2.81 -13.23
N SER A 106 18.96 1.80 -12.50
CA SER A 106 19.10 1.84 -11.04
C SER A 106 20.56 1.67 -10.62
N GLU A 107 21.02 2.45 -9.64
CA GLU A 107 22.38 2.34 -9.12
C GLU A 107 22.53 1.22 -8.08
N ALA A 108 21.43 0.79 -7.47
CA ALA A 108 21.37 -0.24 -6.44
C ALA A 108 20.06 -1.04 -6.54
N GLU A 109 19.95 -2.12 -5.77
CA GLU A 109 18.67 -2.79 -5.58
C GLU A 109 17.70 -1.88 -4.82
N ALA A 110 16.51 -1.66 -5.37
CA ALA A 110 15.49 -0.80 -4.79
C ALA A 110 14.08 -1.26 -5.18
N THR A 111 13.06 -0.77 -4.49
CA THR A 111 11.67 -0.92 -4.95
C THR A 111 11.22 0.38 -5.57
N CYS A 112 10.77 0.35 -6.82
CA CYS A 112 10.18 1.50 -7.48
C CYS A 112 8.67 1.39 -7.58
N ILE A 113 8.03 2.55 -7.71
CA ILE A 113 6.63 2.70 -8.04
C ILE A 113 6.55 3.27 -9.45
N VAL A 114 6.01 2.48 -10.37
CA VAL A 114 5.65 2.94 -11.72
C VAL A 114 4.18 3.33 -11.69
N SER A 115 3.89 4.61 -11.90
CA SER A 115 2.54 5.16 -11.89
C SER A 115 2.21 5.80 -13.24
N PHE A 116 0.99 5.61 -13.73
CA PHE A 116 0.54 6.17 -15.01
C PHE A 116 -0.98 6.14 -15.14
N ILE A 117 -1.50 6.90 -16.10
CA ILE A 117 -2.89 6.81 -16.55
C ILE A 117 -2.96 5.78 -17.68
N ALA A 118 -3.84 4.79 -17.57
CA ALA A 118 -4.03 3.81 -18.63
C ALA A 118 -4.78 4.42 -19.82
N ASN A 119 -4.38 4.03 -21.02
CA ASN A 119 -5.06 4.38 -22.26
C ASN A 119 -6.30 3.49 -22.43
N ALA A 120 -7.38 3.84 -21.72
CA ALA A 120 -8.67 3.17 -21.87
C ALA A 120 -9.28 3.51 -23.24
N THR A 121 -9.70 2.49 -23.99
CA THR A 121 -10.33 2.67 -25.30
C THR A 121 -11.84 2.73 -25.18
N ILE A 122 -12.52 3.23 -26.23
CA ILE A 122 -13.98 3.20 -26.30
C ILE A 122 -14.39 2.03 -27.19
N ASN A 123 -15.22 1.14 -26.66
CA ASN A 123 -15.78 0.00 -27.38
C ASN A 123 -17.31 0.03 -27.24
N GLU A 124 -18.04 0.27 -28.33
CA GLU A 124 -19.52 0.30 -28.36
C GLU A 124 -20.13 1.16 -27.23
N ASN A 125 -19.63 2.40 -27.09
CA ASN A 125 -20.08 3.35 -26.08
C ASN A 125 -19.74 2.99 -24.61
N ARG A 126 -18.83 2.03 -24.41
CA ARG A 126 -18.29 1.60 -23.11
C ARG A 126 -16.79 1.87 -23.07
N LEU A 127 -16.26 2.13 -21.88
CA LEU A 127 -14.82 2.23 -21.69
C LEU A 127 -14.24 0.82 -21.53
N ALA A 128 -13.12 0.56 -22.19
CA ALA A 128 -12.44 -0.72 -22.22
C ALA A 128 -11.01 -0.56 -21.71
N LEU A 129 -10.68 -1.32 -20.66
CA LEU A 129 -9.35 -1.45 -20.10
C LEU A 129 -8.81 -2.83 -20.42
N ASN A 130 -7.75 -2.89 -21.23
CA ASN A 130 -7.09 -4.15 -21.58
C ASN A 130 -5.90 -4.37 -20.66
N LEU A 131 -5.94 -5.43 -19.87
CA LEU A 131 -4.88 -5.85 -18.97
C LEU A 131 -4.11 -7.02 -19.58
N SER A 132 -2.80 -7.00 -19.45
CA SER A 132 -1.87 -8.02 -19.93
C SER A 132 -0.82 -8.34 -18.88
N GLY A 133 -0.13 -9.47 -19.02
CA GLY A 133 0.92 -9.89 -18.10
C GLY A 133 0.41 -10.69 -16.90
N LYS A 134 1.36 -11.19 -16.10
CA LYS A 134 1.11 -12.14 -14.99
C LYS A 134 1.20 -11.43 -13.64
N TYR A 135 0.25 -10.53 -13.38
CA TYR A 135 0.21 -9.71 -12.17
C TYR A 135 -0.92 -10.11 -11.23
N MET A 136 -0.74 -9.79 -9.95
CA MET A 136 -1.84 -9.74 -8.99
C MET A 136 -2.49 -8.37 -9.08
N TYR A 137 -3.76 -8.30 -9.44
CA TYR A 137 -4.46 -7.04 -9.59
C TYR A 137 -5.33 -6.74 -8.38
N ARG A 138 -5.32 -5.48 -7.96
CA ARG A 138 -6.36 -4.90 -7.11
C ARG A 138 -7.05 -3.79 -7.91
N LEU A 139 -8.26 -4.06 -8.38
CA LEU A 139 -9.11 -3.07 -9.03
C LEU A 139 -9.97 -2.37 -7.99
N ILE A 140 -9.87 -1.05 -7.92
CA ILE A 140 -10.61 -0.18 -7.02
C ILE A 140 -11.52 0.71 -7.86
N LEU A 141 -12.80 0.74 -7.52
CA LEU A 141 -13.83 1.44 -8.28
C LEU A 141 -14.44 2.57 -7.46
N SER A 142 -14.56 3.74 -8.07
CA SER A 142 -15.38 4.83 -7.53
C SER A 142 -16.87 4.50 -7.58
N PRO A 143 -17.72 5.04 -6.69
CA PRO A 143 -19.12 4.60 -6.53
C PRO A 143 -20.01 4.77 -7.76
N ASN A 144 -19.62 5.65 -8.68
CA ASN A 144 -20.33 5.92 -9.93
C ASN A 144 -19.81 5.10 -11.11
N ILE A 145 -18.82 4.23 -10.91
CA ILE A 145 -18.33 3.32 -11.94
C ILE A 145 -19.13 2.04 -11.89
N ILE A 146 -19.70 1.66 -13.03
CA ILE A 146 -20.38 0.37 -13.20
C ILE A 146 -19.47 -0.51 -14.05
N LEU A 147 -18.93 -1.55 -13.43
CA LEU A 147 -18.18 -2.59 -14.11
C LEU A 147 -19.14 -3.54 -14.84
N LEU A 148 -18.91 -3.77 -16.12
CA LEU A 148 -19.76 -4.55 -17.02
C LEU A 148 -19.20 -5.95 -17.29
N THR A 149 -17.89 -6.15 -17.12
CA THR A 149 -17.25 -7.47 -17.19
C THR A 149 -16.46 -7.74 -15.92
N LEU A 150 -16.54 -8.97 -15.43
CA LEU A 150 -15.77 -9.41 -14.26
C LEU A 150 -14.49 -10.13 -14.73
N PRO A 151 -13.38 -9.99 -13.98
CA PRO A 151 -12.21 -10.83 -14.19
C PRO A 151 -12.50 -12.29 -13.79
N ASN A 152 -11.75 -13.25 -14.33
CA ASN A 152 -12.08 -14.66 -14.17
C ASN A 152 -11.62 -15.22 -12.81
N ASN A 153 -10.41 -14.86 -12.37
CA ASN A 153 -9.76 -15.45 -11.20
C ASN A 153 -9.81 -14.52 -9.99
N ILE A 154 -11.01 -14.18 -9.55
CA ILE A 154 -11.21 -13.32 -8.37
C ILE A 154 -10.77 -14.06 -7.11
N THR A 155 -9.90 -13.42 -6.33
CA THR A 155 -9.37 -13.94 -5.06
C THR A 155 -10.02 -13.28 -3.85
N ASP A 156 -10.40 -12.01 -3.94
CA ASP A 156 -11.11 -11.28 -2.89
C ASP A 156 -12.01 -10.19 -3.48
N ILE A 157 -13.09 -9.85 -2.78
CA ILE A 157 -13.96 -8.71 -3.09
C ILE A 157 -14.33 -8.05 -1.77
N GLY A 158 -14.22 -6.73 -1.72
CA GLY A 158 -14.61 -6.00 -0.53
C GLY A 158 -14.89 -4.53 -0.76
N ALA A 159 -15.02 -3.82 0.35
CA ALA A 159 -15.21 -2.38 0.37
C ALA A 159 -14.22 -1.73 1.35
N ILE A 160 -13.69 -0.59 0.94
CA ILE A 160 -12.79 0.26 1.71
C ILE A 160 -13.44 1.65 1.75
N GLY A 161 -14.16 1.93 2.83
CA GLY A 161 -15.04 3.11 2.89
C GLY A 161 -16.17 2.96 1.87
N ASP A 162 -16.32 3.94 0.97
CA ASP A 162 -17.31 3.91 -0.11
C ASP A 162 -16.76 3.31 -1.41
N LEU A 163 -15.47 2.93 -1.45
CA LEU A 163 -14.83 2.34 -2.63
C LEU A 163 -14.94 0.83 -2.59
N TYR A 164 -15.30 0.22 -3.72
CA TYR A 164 -15.29 -1.23 -3.88
C TYR A 164 -13.96 -1.67 -4.45
N TYR A 165 -13.44 -2.82 -4.00
CA TYR A 165 -12.26 -3.44 -4.59
C TYR A 165 -12.51 -4.88 -4.99
N ILE A 166 -11.80 -5.32 -6.03
CA ILE A 166 -11.75 -6.69 -6.52
C ILE A 166 -10.29 -7.05 -6.66
N ASP A 167 -9.86 -8.07 -5.93
CA ASP A 167 -8.54 -8.68 -6.11
C ASP A 167 -8.68 -9.88 -7.04
N PHE A 168 -7.77 -10.00 -8.01
CA PHE A 168 -7.78 -11.11 -8.95
C PHE A 168 -6.38 -11.42 -9.49
N ASP A 169 -6.15 -12.69 -9.83
CA ASP A 169 -4.89 -13.18 -10.40
C ASP A 169 -5.09 -13.60 -11.85
N GLU A 170 -4.68 -12.76 -12.79
CA GLU A 170 -4.85 -13.07 -14.20
C GLU A 170 -3.54 -13.56 -14.84
N GLY A 171 -3.62 -14.72 -15.50
CA GLY A 171 -2.50 -15.33 -16.23
C GLY A 171 -2.56 -15.09 -17.74
N LYS A 172 -3.58 -14.38 -18.22
CA LYS A 172 -3.92 -14.12 -19.62
C LYS A 172 -4.38 -12.68 -19.80
N ASP A 173 -4.54 -12.26 -21.05
CA ASP A 173 -5.08 -10.94 -21.36
C ASP A 173 -6.57 -10.88 -20.98
N VAL A 174 -6.97 -9.79 -20.32
CA VAL A 174 -8.34 -9.54 -19.87
C VAL A 174 -8.81 -8.17 -20.31
N GLN A 175 -10.06 -8.11 -20.79
CA GLN A 175 -10.73 -6.86 -21.10
C GLN A 175 -11.80 -6.55 -20.05
N LEU A 176 -11.59 -5.45 -19.33
CA LEU A 176 -12.54 -4.90 -18.38
C LEU A 176 -13.35 -3.79 -19.07
N LEU A 177 -14.66 -4.00 -19.19
CA LEU A 177 -15.59 -3.02 -19.72
C LEU A 177 -16.28 -2.31 -18.55
N TYR A 178 -16.39 -0.99 -18.61
CA TYR A 178 -17.06 -0.20 -17.59
C TYR A 178 -17.74 1.04 -18.17
N ILE A 179 -18.66 1.62 -17.42
CA ILE A 179 -19.32 2.88 -17.73
C ILE A 179 -19.34 3.79 -16.51
N VAL A 180 -19.32 5.10 -16.76
CA VAL A 180 -19.51 6.13 -15.75
C VAL A 180 -20.99 6.44 -15.63
N LYS A 181 -21.59 6.20 -14.47
CA LYS A 181 -22.97 6.59 -14.19
C LYS A 181 -23.07 8.12 -14.25
N PRO A 182 -23.99 8.67 -15.07
CA PRO A 182 -24.20 10.11 -15.12
C PRO A 182 -24.58 10.63 -13.74
N ARG A 183 -23.90 11.68 -13.29
CA ARG A 183 -24.34 12.44 -12.12
C ARG A 183 -25.60 13.20 -12.55
N ILE A 184 -26.77 12.76 -12.10
CA ILE A 184 -27.98 13.56 -12.27
C ILE A 184 -27.80 14.76 -11.35
N SER A 185 -27.38 15.90 -11.92
CA SER A 185 -27.51 17.15 -11.21
C SER A 185 -29.00 17.39 -11.04
N GLU A 186 -29.49 17.30 -9.81
CA GLU A 186 -30.80 17.85 -9.49
C GLU A 186 -30.77 19.33 -9.86
N THR A 187 -31.29 19.64 -11.04
CA THR A 187 -31.52 21.03 -11.43
C THR A 187 -32.61 21.53 -10.51
N THR A 188 -32.22 22.20 -9.43
CA THR A 188 -33.14 23.05 -8.67
C THR A 188 -33.79 24.00 -9.67
N ALA A 189 -35.06 23.76 -9.95
CA ALA A 189 -35.91 24.67 -10.70
C ALA A 189 -35.79 26.08 -10.09
N PRO A 190 -35.83 27.16 -10.91
CA PRO A 190 -35.66 28.51 -10.41
C PRO A 190 -36.83 28.90 -9.52
N SER A 191 -36.67 28.74 -8.21
CA SER A 191 -37.57 29.33 -7.22
C SER A 191 -37.15 30.77 -6.99
N LYS A 192 -38.06 31.66 -7.37
CA LYS A 192 -38.13 33.13 -7.17
C LYS A 192 -37.41 33.65 -5.89
N PRO A 193 -36.59 34.71 -5.96
CA PRO A 193 -35.95 35.31 -4.78
C PRO A 193 -36.77 36.51 -4.23
N PRO A 194 -36.44 37.07 -3.06
CA PRO A 194 -36.18 36.44 -1.76
C PRO A 194 -36.93 37.20 -0.62
N THR A 195 -37.08 36.59 0.56
CA THR A 195 -37.31 37.37 1.79
C THR A 195 -36.36 36.88 2.89
N ALA A 196 -35.34 37.70 3.10
CA ALA A 196 -34.63 37.99 4.34
C ALA A 196 -35.28 37.43 5.63
N ASN A 197 -34.60 36.94 6.65
CA ASN A 197 -33.18 36.87 7.04
C ASN A 197 -33.15 35.90 8.23
N VAL A 198 -32.16 35.03 8.36
CA VAL A 198 -31.36 34.90 9.59
C VAL A 198 -29.99 34.36 9.19
N SER A 199 -28.98 35.17 9.48
CA SER A 199 -27.56 34.87 9.39
C SER A 199 -27.17 33.70 10.29
N LEU A 200 -26.51 32.70 9.72
CA LEU A 200 -25.49 31.93 10.44
C LEU A 200 -24.19 31.96 9.62
N PRO A 201 -23.05 32.29 10.23
CA PRO A 201 -21.81 32.62 9.54
C PRO A 201 -21.21 31.42 8.79
N LEU A 202 -20.79 31.68 7.55
CA LEU A 202 -20.20 30.79 6.54
C LEU A 202 -18.90 30.06 6.94
N GLN A 203 -18.48 30.09 8.20
CA GLN A 203 -17.21 29.49 8.65
C GLN A 203 -17.33 28.02 9.10
N VAL A 204 -18.54 27.48 9.26
CA VAL A 204 -18.73 26.10 9.78
C VAL A 204 -18.88 25.04 8.68
N VAL A 205 -19.23 25.41 7.45
CA VAL A 205 -19.47 24.41 6.37
C VAL A 205 -18.18 23.97 5.66
N ILE A 206 -17.13 24.79 5.65
CA ILE A 206 -15.83 24.42 5.02
C ILE A 206 -15.05 23.40 5.87
N VAL A 207 -15.33 23.30 7.19
CA VAL A 207 -14.62 22.35 8.07
C VAL A 207 -15.15 20.91 7.92
N ALA A 208 -16.39 20.70 7.47
CA ALA A 208 -16.96 19.36 7.35
C ALA A 208 -16.54 18.61 6.07
N LEU A 209 -16.19 19.32 4.98
CA LEU A 209 -15.79 18.70 3.70
C LEU A 209 -14.28 18.57 3.51
N GLY A 210 -13.47 19.29 4.29
CA GLY A 210 -12.00 19.15 4.29
C GLY A 210 -11.46 18.03 5.17
N VAL A 211 -12.28 17.45 6.05
CA VAL A 211 -11.85 16.43 7.03
C VAL A 211 -12.11 15.00 6.53
N GLY A 212 -13.03 14.80 5.58
CA GLY A 212 -13.38 13.47 5.06
C GLY A 212 -12.32 12.83 4.18
N THR A 213 -11.69 13.59 3.27
CA THR A 213 -10.75 13.04 2.28
C THR A 213 -9.32 12.92 2.82
N ALA A 214 -8.89 13.82 3.70
CA ALA A 214 -7.64 13.68 4.45
C ALA A 214 -7.77 12.67 5.60
N GLY A 215 -8.95 12.58 6.22
CA GLY A 215 -9.21 11.65 7.33
C GLY A 215 -9.23 10.19 6.90
N VAL A 216 -9.88 9.85 5.79
CA VAL A 216 -9.97 8.46 5.33
C VAL A 216 -8.64 7.97 4.74
N SER A 217 -7.92 8.81 3.99
CA SER A 217 -6.58 8.49 3.48
C SER A 217 -5.53 8.40 4.59
N ALA A 218 -5.53 9.33 5.56
CA ALA A 218 -4.63 9.26 6.72
C ALA A 218 -5.00 8.11 7.67
N PHE A 219 -6.29 7.78 7.83
CA PHE A 219 -6.72 6.63 8.63
C PHE A 219 -6.31 5.31 7.98
N PHE A 220 -6.40 5.18 6.65
CA PHE A 220 -5.92 3.99 5.92
C PHE A 220 -4.40 3.88 5.94
N LEU A 221 -3.66 4.97 5.71
CA LEU A 221 -2.21 5.00 5.86
C LEU A 221 -1.78 4.64 7.29
N LEU A 222 -2.41 5.23 8.31
CA LEU A 222 -2.11 4.91 9.71
C LEU A 222 -2.48 3.47 10.08
N LYS A 223 -3.56 2.90 9.55
CA LYS A 223 -3.99 1.53 9.88
C LYS A 223 -3.16 0.47 9.15
N VAL A 224 -2.68 0.76 7.93
CA VAL A 224 -1.75 -0.09 7.18
C VAL A 224 -0.33 -0.02 7.75
N ILE A 225 0.13 1.16 8.20
CA ILE A 225 1.41 1.30 8.94
C ILE A 225 1.31 0.61 10.32
N LYS A 226 0.18 0.76 11.03
CA LYS A 226 -0.02 0.17 12.36
C LYS A 226 -0.16 -1.36 12.34
N ARG A 227 -0.68 -1.96 11.25
CA ARG A 227 -0.70 -3.43 11.09
C ARG A 227 0.65 -4.04 10.69
N ARG A 228 1.61 -3.24 10.23
CA ARG A 228 3.01 -3.66 10.02
C ARG A 228 3.93 -3.35 11.20
N SER A 229 3.56 -2.43 12.08
CA SER A 229 4.37 -1.98 13.21
C SER A 229 4.10 -2.74 14.52
N GLU A 230 3.35 -3.84 14.48
CA GLU A 230 3.12 -4.68 15.66
C GLU A 230 4.21 -5.75 15.84
N GLU A 231 5.19 -5.85 14.92
CA GLU A 231 6.30 -6.81 15.00
C GLU A 231 7.70 -6.23 15.21
N GLU A 232 7.91 -4.90 15.24
CA GLU A 232 9.20 -4.33 15.62
C GLU A 232 9.03 -3.20 16.64
N SER A 233 9.17 -3.54 17.92
CA SER A 233 9.43 -2.58 18.99
C SER A 233 10.84 -2.00 18.78
N GLU A 234 10.95 -1.00 17.93
CA GLU A 234 12.18 -0.22 17.78
C GLU A 234 12.42 0.55 19.09
N VAL A 235 13.48 0.18 19.81
CA VAL A 235 13.85 0.75 21.11
C VAL A 235 14.08 2.26 20.94
N LEU A 236 13.34 3.07 21.69
CA LEU A 236 13.50 4.54 21.70
C LEU A 236 14.92 4.90 22.14
N SER A 237 15.62 5.72 21.35
CA SER A 237 16.95 6.23 21.72
C SER A 237 16.86 7.18 22.91
N GLU A 238 17.94 7.35 23.67
CA GLU A 238 18.01 8.31 24.79
C GLU A 238 17.61 9.73 24.35
N LEU A 239 17.96 10.10 23.11
CA LEU A 239 17.57 11.36 22.51
C LEU A 239 16.05 11.45 22.23
N ASP A 240 15.44 10.35 21.80
CA ASP A 240 14.00 10.28 21.55
C ASP A 240 13.22 10.50 22.85
N ILE A 241 13.69 9.91 23.94
CA ILE A 241 13.12 10.07 25.29
C ILE A 241 13.29 11.52 25.76
N ALA A 242 14.44 12.13 25.53
CA ALA A 242 14.71 13.53 25.91
C ALA A 242 13.78 14.51 25.17
N ILE A 243 13.52 14.28 23.88
CA ILE A 243 12.57 15.06 23.09
C ILE A 243 11.16 14.93 23.65
N LEU A 244 10.69 13.70 23.92
CA LEU A 244 9.35 13.46 24.44
C LEU A 244 9.13 14.12 25.82
N LYS A 245 10.13 14.03 26.72
CA LYS A 245 10.09 14.69 28.03
C LYS A 245 10.06 16.21 27.93
N SER A 246 10.81 16.80 26.98
CA SER A 246 10.80 18.26 26.75
C SER A 246 9.43 18.73 26.25
N VAL A 247 8.79 18.01 25.32
CA VAL A 247 7.43 18.31 24.85
C VAL A 247 6.40 18.15 25.98
N GLU A 248 6.52 17.10 26.79
CA GLU A 248 5.62 16.85 27.92
C GLU A 248 5.71 17.95 28.98
N LYS A 249 6.93 18.38 29.35
CA LYS A 249 7.17 19.47 30.30
C LYS A 249 6.53 20.80 29.87
N LYS A 250 6.33 21.01 28.56
CA LYS A 250 5.69 22.20 27.98
C LYS A 250 4.18 22.08 27.79
N GLY A 251 3.55 21.09 28.44
CA GLY A 251 2.10 20.90 28.37
C GLY A 251 1.66 20.07 27.16
N GLY A 252 2.55 19.24 26.61
CA GLY A 252 2.25 18.34 25.50
C GLY A 252 2.36 18.98 24.12
N ALA A 253 2.85 20.22 24.02
CA ALA A 253 3.19 20.84 22.74
C ALA A 253 4.37 21.81 22.88
N ALA A 254 5.27 21.82 21.90
CA ALA A 254 6.42 22.70 21.88
C ALA A 254 6.77 23.14 20.45
N LEU A 255 7.22 24.38 20.27
CA LEU A 255 7.72 24.84 18.96
C LEU A 255 9.09 24.25 18.65
N GLN A 256 9.43 24.08 17.38
CA GLN A 256 10.76 23.61 16.97
C GLN A 256 11.88 24.50 17.51
N SER A 257 11.65 25.82 17.53
CA SER A 257 12.56 26.81 18.10
C SER A 257 12.73 26.63 19.62
N GLU A 258 11.71 26.14 20.31
CA GLU A 258 11.73 25.85 21.74
C GLU A 258 12.42 24.53 22.06
N LEU A 259 12.17 23.49 21.27
CA LEU A 259 12.87 22.21 21.41
C LEU A 259 14.36 22.35 21.12
N GLN A 260 14.74 23.18 20.14
CA GLN A 260 16.14 23.48 19.85
C GLN A 260 16.84 24.24 20.98
N ARG A 261 16.10 25.07 21.73
CA ARG A 261 16.64 25.78 22.90
C ARG A 261 16.85 24.84 24.08
N ASP A 262 15.91 23.93 24.31
CA ASP A 262 15.99 22.96 25.41
C ASP A 262 17.05 21.87 25.15
N LEU A 263 17.24 21.49 23.88
CA LEU A 263 18.19 20.46 23.44
C LEU A 263 19.34 21.08 22.65
N HIS A 264 19.98 22.10 23.23
CA HIS A 264 21.05 22.86 22.58
C HIS A 264 22.27 22.00 22.18
N SER A 265 22.51 20.88 22.87
CA SER A 265 23.60 19.94 22.58
C SER A 265 23.43 19.16 21.28
N VAL A 266 22.28 19.28 20.59
CA VAL A 266 21.93 18.46 19.43
C VAL A 266 21.78 19.34 18.18
N PRO A 267 22.47 19.02 17.07
CA PRO A 267 22.33 19.75 15.82
C PRO A 267 20.88 19.78 15.32
N ARG A 268 20.46 20.90 14.71
CA ARG A 268 19.08 21.13 14.26
C ARG A 268 18.56 20.07 13.28
N THR A 269 19.43 19.56 12.41
CA THR A 269 19.10 18.49 11.46
C THR A 269 18.92 17.15 12.17
N THR A 270 19.77 16.81 13.15
CA THR A 270 19.67 15.60 13.97
C THR A 270 18.40 15.60 14.80
N LEU A 271 18.11 16.71 15.51
CA LEU A 271 16.87 16.89 16.25
C LEU A 271 15.65 16.65 15.34
N TRP A 272 15.66 17.20 14.13
CA TRP A 272 14.55 17.05 13.19
C TRP A 272 14.40 15.63 12.64
N ARG A 273 15.50 14.90 12.43
CA ARG A 273 15.45 13.48 12.07
C ARG A 273 14.77 12.65 13.15
N HIS A 274 15.10 12.90 14.42
CA HIS A 274 14.49 12.21 15.56
C HIS A 274 13.03 12.61 15.78
N VAL A 275 12.68 13.90 15.61
CA VAL A 275 11.27 14.35 15.67
C VAL A 275 10.43 13.68 14.56
N ARG A 276 10.95 13.57 13.33
CA ARG A 276 10.27 12.84 12.24
C ARG A 276 10.21 11.32 12.48
N LYS A 277 11.24 10.74 13.13
CA LYS A 277 11.20 9.33 13.56
C LYS A 277 10.08 9.12 14.59
N LEU A 278 10.01 9.96 15.62
CA LEU A 278 8.97 9.93 16.64
C LEU A 278 7.57 10.17 16.06
N GLU A 279 7.45 10.98 15.01
CA GLU A 279 6.20 11.19 14.27
C GLU A 279 5.78 9.91 13.53
N LYS A 280 6.70 9.27 12.81
CA LYS A 280 6.44 7.98 12.14
C LYS A 280 6.05 6.88 13.12
N LEU A 281 6.66 6.85 14.30
CA LEU A 281 6.35 5.93 15.40
C LEU A 281 5.06 6.30 16.17
N GLY A 282 4.42 7.43 15.85
CA GLY A 282 3.15 7.86 16.43
C GLY A 282 3.23 8.43 17.84
N TYR A 283 4.42 8.82 18.31
CA TYR A 283 4.58 9.46 19.63
C TYR A 283 4.30 10.97 19.59
N VAL A 284 4.60 11.63 18.47
CA VAL A 284 4.36 13.06 18.27
C VAL A 284 3.68 13.34 16.93
N ARG A 285 3.07 14.51 16.78
CA ARG A 285 2.50 15.05 15.55
C ARG A 285 3.10 16.41 15.26
N ILE A 286 3.46 16.68 14.01
CA ILE A 286 3.99 17.98 13.62
C ILE A 286 2.88 18.81 12.97
N GLU A 287 2.65 20.01 13.50
CA GLU A 287 1.70 20.99 12.99
C GLU A 287 2.46 22.23 12.52
N LYS A 288 2.15 22.75 11.33
CA LYS A 288 2.75 24.01 10.87
C LYS A 288 1.96 25.18 11.43
N VAL A 289 2.59 25.98 12.28
CA VAL A 289 1.99 27.19 12.89
C VAL A 289 2.77 28.41 12.41
N GLY A 290 2.24 29.09 11.39
CA GLY A 290 2.91 30.19 10.72
C GLY A 290 4.19 29.75 10.00
N GLN A 291 5.33 30.33 10.39
CA GLN A 291 6.66 30.00 9.84
C GLN A 291 7.42 28.93 10.65
N GLN A 292 6.83 28.38 11.71
CA GLN A 292 7.50 27.41 12.58
C GLN A 292 6.71 26.10 12.66
N ASN A 293 7.44 25.01 12.87
CA ASN A 293 6.83 23.70 13.12
C ASN A 293 6.58 23.56 14.63
N ARG A 294 5.37 23.13 15.00
CA ARG A 294 4.94 22.82 16.36
C ARG A 294 4.85 21.31 16.52
N VAL A 295 5.48 20.77 17.55
CA VAL A 295 5.49 19.34 17.87
C VAL A 295 4.51 19.10 19.01
N VAL A 296 3.51 18.26 18.78
CA VAL A 296 2.43 17.93 19.74
C VAL A 296 2.54 16.46 20.14
N LEU A 297 2.48 16.16 21.43
CA LEU A 297 2.56 14.80 21.96
C LEU A 297 1.24 14.05 21.68
N VAL A 298 1.31 12.88 21.05
CA VAL A 298 0.16 12.03 20.73
C VAL A 298 0.06 10.84 21.68
N LYS A 299 1.21 10.32 22.12
CA LYS A 299 1.29 9.18 23.05
C LYS A 299 2.19 9.55 24.23
N LYS A 300 1.67 9.44 25.45
CA LYS A 300 2.47 9.62 26.67
C LYS A 300 3.38 8.40 26.86
N LEU A 301 4.63 8.64 27.29
CA LEU A 301 5.46 7.56 27.83
C LEU A 301 4.74 7.01 29.07
N ARG A 302 4.58 5.69 29.13
CA ARG A 302 4.03 4.99 30.29
C ARG A 302 5.16 4.38 31.08
#